data_AF-A0A844EHH3-F1
#
_entry.id   AF-A0A844EHH3-F1
#
_cell.length_a   1.000
_cell.length_b   1.000
_cell.length_c   1.000
_cell.angle_alpha   90.00
_cell.angle_beta   90.00
_cell.angle_gamma   90.00
#
_symmetry.space_group_name_H-M   'P 1'
#
loop_
_entity.id
_entity.type
_entity.pdbx_description
1 polymer ?
#
loop_
_entity_poly.entity_id
_entity_poly.type
_entity_poly.pdbx_seq_one_letter_code
_entity_poly.pdbx_strand_id
1 'polypeptide(L)'
;MKQESLFAGNQAENQPLASRVRPQTLDQFVGQHQLVGKGKVLREIIESDQLPSIIFWGPPGVGKTTLAEIIAKKTQAKFVTFSAVTSGIKEIRDIMKDAEANREMGGKT
;
A
#
# COMPACT_ATOMS: atom_id res chain seq x y z
N MET A 1 7.22 14.34 35.72
CA MET A 1 7.12 15.03 34.42
C MET A 1 7.95 14.25 33.41
N LYS A 2 7.33 13.59 32.43
CA LYS A 2 8.08 12.98 31.31
C LYS A 2 8.65 14.11 30.48
N GLN A 3 9.97 14.18 30.35
CA GLN A 3 10.61 15.09 29.41
C GLN A 3 10.26 14.63 28.00
N GLU A 4 9.44 15.41 27.30
CA GLU A 4 9.24 15.24 25.87
C GLU A 4 10.54 15.62 25.16
N SER A 5 11.02 14.73 24.28
CA SER A 5 12.27 14.91 23.53
C SER A 5 12.17 16.14 22.63
N LEU A 6 13.15 17.03 22.69
CA LEU A 6 13.33 18.17 21.77
C LEU A 6 13.53 17.71 20.30
N PHE A 7 13.88 16.43 20.09
CA PHE A 7 13.95 15.78 18.78
C PHE A 7 12.67 15.03 18.40
N ALA A 8 11.55 15.26 19.09
CA ALA A 8 10.22 14.89 18.61
C ALA A 8 9.79 15.77 17.40
N GLY A 9 10.76 16.32 16.65
CA GLY A 9 10.54 17.10 15.45
C GLY A 9 9.96 16.22 14.36
N ASN A 10 8.84 16.69 13.79
CA ASN A 10 8.16 16.25 12.58
C ASN A 10 8.67 14.91 12.00
N GLN A 11 7.98 13.81 12.29
CA GLN A 11 8.23 12.51 11.63
C GLN A 11 8.26 12.61 10.08
N ALA A 12 7.62 13.63 9.52
CA ALA A 12 7.67 13.96 8.10
C ALA A 12 9.05 14.45 7.61
N GLU A 13 9.84 15.16 8.43
CA GLU A 13 11.16 15.66 8.00
C GLU A 13 12.21 14.55 7.93
N ASN A 14 12.06 13.51 8.77
CA ASN A 14 12.99 12.39 8.83
C ASN A 14 12.65 11.25 7.84
N GLN A 15 11.61 11.40 7.01
CA GLN A 15 11.28 10.43 5.97
C GLN A 15 12.06 10.67 4.67
N PRO A 16 12.58 9.60 4.04
CA PRO A 16 13.23 9.69 2.73
C PRO A 16 12.33 10.39 1.71
N LEU A 17 12.92 11.23 0.84
CA LEU A 17 12.18 11.96 -0.18
C LEU A 17 11.31 11.02 -1.02
N ALA A 18 11.85 9.86 -1.40
CA ALA A 18 11.16 8.85 -2.19
C ALA A 18 9.85 8.35 -1.55
N SER A 19 9.74 8.35 -0.21
CA SER A 19 8.49 8.01 0.49
C SER A 19 7.51 9.19 0.50
N ARG A 20 8.02 10.41 0.64
CA ARG A 20 7.21 11.64 0.67
C ARG A 20 6.59 12.00 -0.68
N VAL A 21 7.30 11.77 -1.77
CA VAL A 21 6.85 12.13 -3.13
C VAL A 21 6.01 11.03 -3.80
N ARG A 22 5.62 9.98 -3.08
CA ARG A 22 4.83 8.89 -3.66
C ARG A 22 3.49 9.43 -4.17
N PRO A 23 3.13 9.14 -5.44
CA PRO A 23 1.78 9.39 -5.96
C PRO A 23 0.69 8.85 -5.04
N GLN A 24 -0.38 9.63 -4.88
CA GLN A 24 -1.51 9.28 -4.00
C GLN A 24 -2.73 8.77 -4.79
N THR A 25 -2.77 9.02 -6.10
CA THR A 25 -3.86 8.61 -6.98
C THR A 25 -3.31 8.01 -8.27
N LEU A 26 -4.16 7.26 -8.99
CA LEU A 26 -3.80 6.69 -10.30
C LEU A 26 -3.47 7.78 -11.34
N ASP A 27 -4.07 8.96 -11.23
CA ASP A 27 -3.78 10.08 -12.14
C ASP A 27 -2.40 10.71 -11.91
N GLN A 28 -1.85 10.57 -10.69
CA GLN A 28 -0.49 11.02 -10.36
C GLN A 28 0.57 9.95 -10.67
N PHE A 29 0.15 8.73 -11.05
CA PHE A 29 1.07 7.61 -11.27
C PHE A 29 1.76 7.73 -12.63
N VAL A 30 3.09 7.80 -12.63
CA VAL A 30 3.90 8.09 -13.82
C VAL A 30 4.41 6.81 -14.48
N GLY A 31 4.41 6.78 -15.82
CA GLY A 31 5.14 5.79 -16.64
C GLY A 31 4.35 4.55 -17.06
N GLN A 32 3.41 4.05 -16.25
CA GLN A 32 2.64 2.83 -16.56
C GLN A 32 1.28 3.09 -17.22
N HIS A 33 1.17 4.08 -18.12
CA HIS A 33 -0.12 4.46 -18.75
C HIS A 33 -0.80 3.32 -19.52
N GLN A 34 -0.02 2.39 -20.07
CA GLN A 34 -0.57 1.21 -20.74
C GLN A 34 -1.33 0.26 -19.79
N LEU A 35 -0.97 0.28 -18.50
CA LEU A 35 -1.55 -0.58 -17.47
C LEU A 35 -2.63 0.17 -16.66
N VAL A 36 -2.34 1.39 -16.22
CA VAL A 36 -3.20 2.19 -15.30
C VAL A 36 -3.74 3.47 -15.93
N GLY A 37 -3.63 3.63 -17.25
CA GLY A 37 -4.27 4.72 -17.96
C GLY A 37 -5.80 4.62 -17.93
N LYS A 38 -6.48 5.73 -18.23
CA LYS A 38 -7.95 5.76 -18.35
C LYS A 38 -8.42 4.74 -19.41
N GLY A 39 -9.49 4.00 -19.10
CA GLY A 39 -10.04 2.96 -19.99
C GLY A 39 -9.16 1.70 -20.11
N LYS A 40 -8.20 1.50 -19.19
CA LYS A 40 -7.42 0.25 -19.09
C LYS A 40 -8.06 -0.67 -18.07
N VAL A 41 -8.02 -1.97 -18.38
CA VAL A 41 -8.65 -3.03 -17.58
C VAL A 41 -8.26 -2.95 -16.09
N LEU A 42 -6.98 -2.81 -15.77
CA LEU A 42 -6.55 -2.73 -14.36
C LEU A 42 -7.12 -1.49 -13.68
N ARG A 43 -7.15 -0.33 -14.36
CA ARG A 43 -7.74 0.89 -13.81
C ARG A 43 -9.24 0.74 -13.57
N GLU A 44 -9.96 0.13 -14.51
CA GLU A 44 -11.40 -0.11 -14.37
C GLU A 44 -11.70 -1.03 -13.18
N ILE A 45 -10.94 -2.12 -13.02
CA ILE A 45 -11.08 -3.05 -11.89
C ILE A 45 -10.81 -2.35 -10.55
N ILE A 46 -9.81 -1.46 -10.49
CA ILE A 46 -9.49 -0.68 -9.29
C ILE A 46 -10.59 0.35 -9.01
N GLU A 47 -11.08 1.05 -10.03
CA GLU A 47 -12.11 2.08 -9.90
C GLU A 47 -13.48 1.50 -9.56
N SER A 48 -13.78 0.27 -10.00
CA SER A 48 -15.02 -0.45 -9.68
C SER A 48 -14.99 -1.20 -8.34
N ASP A 49 -13.86 -1.18 -7.62
CA ASP A 49 -13.67 -1.90 -6.34
C ASP A 49 -13.92 -3.42 -6.45
N GLN A 50 -13.55 -4.02 -7.60
CA GLN A 50 -13.70 -5.46 -7.87
C GLN A 50 -12.34 -6.15 -8.00
N LEU A 51 -11.41 -5.82 -7.11
CA LEU A 51 -10.02 -6.25 -7.21
C LEU A 51 -9.86 -7.76 -6.89
N PRO A 52 -9.36 -8.59 -7.81
CA PRO A 52 -8.95 -9.95 -7.49
C PRO A 52 -7.60 -9.97 -6.76
N SER A 53 -7.14 -11.15 -6.34
CA SER A 53 -5.74 -11.34 -5.92
C SER A 53 -4.78 -11.04 -7.09
N ILE A 54 -3.83 -10.13 -6.87
CA ILE A 54 -2.91 -9.64 -7.91
C ILE A 54 -1.47 -9.76 -7.44
N ILE A 55 -0.57 -10.13 -8.37
CA ILE A 55 0.88 -10.08 -8.18
C ILE A 55 1.45 -9.00 -9.12
N PHE A 56 2.11 -7.99 -8.55
CA PHE A 56 2.87 -7.01 -9.33
C PHE A 56 4.31 -7.48 -9.54
N TRP A 57 4.70 -7.70 -10.80
CA TRP A 57 6.05 -8.12 -11.17
C TRP A 57 6.75 -7.07 -12.04
N GLY A 58 8.03 -6.82 -11.76
CA GLY A 58 8.84 -5.87 -12.51
C GLY A 58 10.09 -5.42 -11.74
N PRO A 59 11.02 -4.71 -12.41
CA PRO A 59 12.29 -4.29 -11.83
C PRO A 59 12.12 -3.33 -10.63
N PRO A 60 13.15 -3.13 -9.79
CA PRO A 60 13.07 -2.18 -8.68
C PRO A 60 12.76 -0.76 -9.19
N GLY A 61 12.00 0.01 -8.40
CA GLY A 61 11.69 1.41 -8.73
C GLY A 61 10.50 1.65 -9.68
N VAL A 62 9.88 0.63 -10.28
CA VAL A 62 8.74 0.82 -11.21
C VAL A 62 7.39 1.15 -10.53
N GLY A 63 7.38 1.42 -9.23
CA GLY A 63 6.17 1.86 -8.50
C GLY A 63 5.25 0.75 -8.00
N LYS A 64 5.70 -0.52 -7.89
CA LYS A 64 4.88 -1.65 -7.41
C LYS A 64 4.24 -1.39 -6.04
N THR A 65 5.05 -0.99 -5.05
CA THR A 65 4.59 -0.71 -3.69
C THR A 65 3.66 0.50 -3.67
N THR A 66 4.00 1.55 -4.41
CA THR A 66 3.16 2.74 -4.55
C THR A 66 1.79 2.42 -5.16
N LEU A 67 1.76 1.56 -6.19
CA LEU A 67 0.50 1.17 -6.82
C LEU A 67 -0.38 0.38 -5.84
N ALA A 68 0.20 -0.54 -5.06
CA ALA A 68 -0.53 -1.26 -4.02
C ALA A 68 -1.11 -0.30 -2.95
N GLU A 69 -0.35 0.71 -2.53
CA GLU A 69 -0.80 1.75 -1.59
C GLU A 69 -1.97 2.59 -2.16
N ILE A 70 -1.90 2.98 -3.44
CA ILE A 70 -2.98 3.71 -4.12
C ILE A 70 -4.25 2.87 -4.17
N ILE A 71 -4.12 1.58 -4.50
CA ILE A 71 -5.25 0.65 -4.58
C ILE A 71 -5.93 0.52 -3.22
N ALA A 72 -5.16 0.24 -2.16
CA ALA A 72 -5.74 0.10 -0.82
C ALA A 72 -6.45 1.37 -0.34
N LYS A 73 -5.91 2.55 -0.65
CA LYS A 73 -6.59 3.83 -0.37
C LYS A 73 -7.89 3.99 -1.15
N LYS A 74 -7.92 3.53 -2.40
CA LYS A 74 -9.10 3.62 -3.27
C LYS A 74 -10.21 2.67 -2.83
N THR A 75 -9.86 1.44 -2.43
CA THR A 75 -10.80 0.39 -1.99
C THR A 75 -11.19 0.51 -0.52
N GLN A 76 -10.51 1.39 0.23
CA GLN A 76 -10.61 1.51 1.69
C GLN A 76 -10.30 0.20 2.44
N ALA A 77 -9.46 -0.65 1.84
CA ALA A 77 -9.02 -1.90 2.45
C ALA A 77 -7.89 -1.65 3.46
N LYS A 78 -7.78 -2.52 4.46
CA LYS A 78 -6.66 -2.51 5.41
C LYS A 78 -5.36 -2.88 4.68
N PHE A 79 -4.42 -1.94 4.59
CA PHE A 79 -3.12 -2.19 3.95
C PHE A 79 -2.08 -2.66 4.96
N VAL A 80 -1.42 -3.79 4.68
CA VAL A 80 -0.31 -4.31 5.48
C VAL A 80 0.90 -4.52 4.59
N THR A 81 2.02 -3.87 4.93
CA THR A 81 3.29 -4.07 4.25
C THR A 81 4.10 -5.15 4.94
N PHE A 82 4.56 -6.14 4.18
CA PHE A 82 5.39 -7.22 4.66
C PHE A 82 6.58 -7.43 3.72
N SER A 83 7.75 -7.78 4.28
CA SER A 83 8.97 -8.06 3.51
C SER A 83 9.43 -9.49 3.77
N ALA A 84 9.48 -10.30 2.72
CA ALA A 84 9.96 -11.68 2.78
C ALA A 84 11.43 -11.81 3.20
N VAL A 85 12.20 -10.71 3.19
CA VAL A 85 13.62 -10.69 3.57
C VAL A 85 13.80 -10.47 5.06
N THR A 86 12.99 -9.60 5.67
CA THR A 86 13.17 -9.16 7.05
C THR A 86 12.21 -9.82 8.02
N SER A 87 11.09 -10.35 7.53
CA SER A 87 10.01 -10.81 8.37
C SER A 87 9.90 -12.34 8.39
N GLY A 88 9.66 -12.88 9.58
CA GLY A 88 9.58 -14.32 9.82
C GLY A 88 8.18 -14.91 9.61
N ILE A 89 8.10 -16.23 9.55
CA ILE A 89 6.82 -16.96 9.38
C ILE A 89 5.81 -16.70 10.49
N LYS A 90 6.26 -16.34 11.69
CA LYS A 90 5.38 -16.01 12.81
C LYS A 90 4.56 -14.75 12.53
N GLU A 91 5.20 -13.68 12.08
CA GLU A 91 4.55 -12.41 11.74
C GLU A 91 3.49 -12.60 10.64
N ILE A 92 3.79 -13.42 9.63
CA ILE A 92 2.82 -13.74 8.56
C ILE A 92 1.55 -14.37 9.14
N ARG A 93 1.71 -15.36 10.03
CA ARG A 93 0.57 -16.05 10.64
C ARG A 93 -0.28 -15.11 11.48
N ASP A 94 0.35 -14.18 12.19
CA ASP A 94 -0.37 -13.20 13.01
C ASP A 94 -1.15 -12.22 12.11
N ILE A 95 -0.55 -11.73 11.02
CA ILE A 95 -1.25 -10.89 10.01
C ILE A 95 -2.44 -11.63 9.39
N MET A 96 -2.29 -12.92 9.07
CA MET A 96 -3.37 -13.72 8.51
C MET A 96 -4.53 -13.91 9.49
N LYS A 97 -4.24 -14.13 10.78
CA LYS A 97 -5.28 -14.22 11.82
C LYS A 97 -6.04 -12.90 11.97
N ASP A 98 -5.31 -11.78 12.00
CA ASP A 98 -5.93 -10.46 12.06
C ASP A 98 -6.81 -10.19 10.84
N ALA A 99 -6.36 -10.58 9.64
CA ALA A 99 -7.15 -10.44 8.43
C ALA A 99 -8.46 -11.25 8.50
N GLU A 100 -8.41 -12.51 8.95
CA GLU A 100 -9.62 -13.34 9.09
C GLU A 100 -10.61 -12.73 10.08
N ALA A 101 -10.13 -12.29 11.25
CA ALA A 101 -10.98 -11.62 12.24
C ALA A 101 -11.63 -10.34 11.69
N ASN A 102 -10.88 -9.53 10.93
CA ASN A 102 -11.45 -8.32 10.31
C ASN A 102 -12.53 -8.67 9.28
N ARG A 103 -12.34 -9.74 8.51
CA ARG A 103 -13.32 -10.22 7.54
C ARG A 103 -14.61 -10.69 8.21
N GLU A 104 -14.52 -11.43 9.30
CA GLU A 104 -15.68 -11.86 10.10
C GLU A 104 -16.48 -10.67 10.65
N MET A 105 -15.79 -9.58 11.00
CA MET A 105 -16.40 -8.31 11.44
C MET A 105 -16.93 -7.44 10.28
N GLY A 106 -16.88 -7.92 9.03
CA GLY A 106 -17.34 -7.19 7.85
C GLY A 106 -16.36 -6.11 7.36
N GLY A 107 -15.12 -6.10 7.85
CA GLY A 107 -14.06 -5.21 7.40
C GLY A 107 -13.59 -5.58 5.98
N LYS A 108 -13.24 -4.57 5.18
CA LYS A 108 -12.58 -4.78 3.89
C LYS A 108 -11.10 -5.09 4.12
N THR A 109 -10.70 -6.31 3.76
CA THR A 109 -9.33 -6.82 3.86
C THR A 109 -8.66 -6.84 2.50
#